data_AF-A0A969UJ85-F1
#
_entry.id   AF-A0A969UJ85-F1
#
_cell.length_a   1.000
_cell.length_b   1.000
_cell.length_c   1.000
_cell.angle_alpha   90.00
_cell.angle_beta   90.00
_cell.angle_gamma   90.00
#
_symmetry.space_group_name_H-M   'P 1'
#
loop_
_entity.id
_entity.type
_entity.pdbx_description
1 polymer ?
#
loop_
_entity_poly.entity_id
_entity_poly.type
_entity_poly.pdbx_seq_one_letter_code
_entity_poly.pdbx_strand_id
1 'polypeptide(L)'
;MPEAEGVALNDSYLQFASCALSRGFASTATPIAQRIHAHNHFTQRSDNQRLGARILILTAYWLRVNFPFIYRFTNKLLAQGMGTYWKAGGVSPDSRSSVDLYLSETILPQRIEITGRAIYHYLKAHL
;
A
#
# COMPACT_ATOMS: atom_id res chain seq x y z
N MET A 1 -10.90 9.79 3.75
CA MET A 1 -10.82 8.37 3.36
C MET A 1 -12.20 7.76 3.60
N PRO A 2 -12.74 6.82 2.79
CA PRO A 2 -13.89 6.08 3.28
C PRO A 2 -13.42 5.32 4.52
N GLU A 3 -14.07 5.56 5.65
CA GLU A 3 -13.84 4.83 6.88
C GLU A 3 -14.13 3.36 6.60
N ALA A 4 -13.10 2.52 6.56
CA ALA A 4 -13.32 1.09 6.57
C ALA A 4 -13.65 0.72 8.02
N GLU A 5 -14.90 0.32 8.26
CA GLU A 5 -15.39 -0.07 9.59
C GLU A 5 -14.34 -0.91 10.34
N GLY A 6 -13.95 -0.43 11.53
CA GLY A 6 -13.07 -1.15 12.45
C GLY A 6 -11.58 -1.14 12.14
N VAL A 7 -11.13 -0.50 11.05
CA VAL A 7 -9.70 -0.26 10.80
C VAL A 7 -9.43 1.23 10.85
N ALA A 8 -8.78 1.68 11.93
CA ALA A 8 -8.03 2.94 11.91
C ALA A 8 -6.95 2.81 10.81
N LEU A 9 -7.32 3.18 9.59
CA LEU A 9 -6.40 3.27 8.47
C LEU A 9 -5.39 4.33 8.86
N ASN A 10 -4.17 3.88 9.13
CA ASN A 10 -3.01 4.72 9.40
C ASN A 10 -3.00 5.95 8.45
N ASP A 11 -2.67 7.13 8.99
CA ASP A 11 -2.55 8.42 8.30
C ASP A 11 -1.48 8.45 7.18
N SER A 12 -0.98 7.31 6.75
CA SER A 12 -0.03 7.12 5.65
C SER A 12 -0.54 7.77 4.36
N TYR A 13 -1.84 7.76 4.10
CA TYR A 13 -2.38 8.47 2.92
C TYR A 13 -2.12 9.98 3.02
N LEU A 14 -2.28 10.58 4.20
CA LEU A 14 -2.01 11.99 4.46
C LEU A 14 -0.51 12.29 4.41
N GLN A 15 0.32 11.41 4.98
CA GLN A 15 1.78 11.52 4.93
C GLN A 15 2.31 11.43 3.49
N PHE A 16 1.80 10.48 2.69
CA PHE A 16 2.24 10.33 1.31
C PHE A 16 1.70 11.45 0.41
N ALA A 17 0.46 11.89 0.62
CA ALA A 17 -0.09 13.04 -0.07
C ALA A 17 0.69 14.32 0.27
N SER A 18 1.02 14.56 1.54
CA SER A 18 1.81 15.72 1.94
C SER A 18 3.21 15.69 1.32
N CYS A 19 3.89 14.55 1.33
CA CYS A 19 5.17 14.38 0.63
C CYS A 19 5.05 14.70 -0.87
N ALA A 20 4.00 14.22 -1.53
CA ALA A 20 3.76 14.44 -2.95
C ALA A 20 3.47 15.91 -3.31
N LEU A 21 2.85 16.66 -2.40
CA LEU A 21 2.45 18.06 -2.61
C LEU A 21 3.45 19.08 -2.08
N SER A 22 4.32 18.67 -1.14
CA SER A 22 5.32 19.54 -0.55
C SER A 22 6.41 19.94 -1.55
N ARG A 23 7.00 21.12 -1.37
CA ARG A 23 8.28 21.43 -2.02
C ARG A 23 9.31 20.43 -1.50
N GLY A 24 9.95 19.70 -2.42
CA GLY A 24 10.89 18.64 -2.08
C GLY A 24 11.96 19.11 -1.09
N PHE A 25 12.26 18.28 -0.11
CA PHE A 25 13.33 18.49 0.86
C PHE A 25 14.36 17.37 0.73
N ALA A 26 15.62 17.72 0.51
CA ALA A 26 16.72 16.78 0.47
C ALA A 26 17.66 17.06 1.65
N SER A 27 17.91 16.05 2.46
CA SER A 27 18.88 16.11 3.56
C SER A 27 19.92 15.01 3.36
N THR A 28 21.19 15.33 3.63
CA THR A 28 22.30 14.38 3.63
C THR A 28 22.43 13.62 4.94
N ALA A 29 21.68 14.02 5.97
CA ALA A 29 21.65 13.31 7.24
C ALA A 29 21.01 11.93 7.06
N THR A 30 21.65 10.89 7.60
CA THR A 30 21.06 9.55 7.62
C THR A 30 19.83 9.57 8.54
N PRO A 31 18.62 9.32 8.03
CA PRO A 31 17.44 9.30 8.88
C PRO A 31 17.54 8.12 9.86
N ILE A 32 17.51 8.42 11.15
CA ILE A 32 17.39 7.40 12.19
C ILE A 32 15.91 7.07 12.33
N ALA A 33 15.52 5.87 11.93
CA ALA A 33 14.17 5.37 12.12
C ALA A 33 13.98 4.91 13.58
N GLN A 34 13.64 5.81 14.48
CA GLN A 34 13.28 5.45 15.84
C GLN A 34 11.83 4.98 15.88
N ARG A 35 11.63 3.65 15.79
CA ARG A 35 10.33 3.02 16.06
C ARG A 35 10.11 2.96 17.57
N ILE A 36 9.45 3.97 18.10
CA ILE A 36 8.81 3.89 19.42
C ILE A 36 7.59 2.97 19.23
N HIS A 37 7.30 2.07 20.18
CA HIS A 37 6.25 1.02 20.16
C HIS A 37 6.72 -0.38 19.74
N ALA A 38 7.31 -1.10 20.71
CA ALA A 38 7.59 -2.54 20.61
C ALA A 38 6.31 -3.41 20.66
N HIS A 39 5.22 -2.91 21.27
CA HIS A 39 3.95 -3.61 21.44
C HIS A 39 2.79 -2.62 21.31
N ASN A 40 2.22 -2.48 20.12
CA ASN A 40 0.94 -1.78 19.93
C ASN A 40 -0.19 -2.81 19.66
N HIS A 41 -1.43 -2.35 19.68
CA HIS A 41 -2.63 -3.15 19.44
C HIS A 41 -2.59 -3.97 18.12
N PHE A 42 -1.73 -3.59 17.17
CA PHE A 42 -1.58 -4.25 15.87
C PHE A 42 -0.39 -5.21 15.81
N THR A 43 0.52 -5.21 16.79
CA THR A 43 1.81 -5.94 16.70
C THR A 43 1.64 -7.46 16.83
N GLN A 44 0.72 -7.94 17.67
CA GLN A 44 0.52 -9.37 17.95
C GLN A 44 -0.71 -9.98 17.26
N ARG A 45 -1.33 -9.25 16.32
CA ARG A 45 -2.52 -9.74 15.63
C ARG A 45 -2.17 -10.82 14.61
N SER A 46 -2.93 -11.93 14.61
CA SER A 46 -2.77 -13.02 13.65
C SER A 46 -3.10 -12.61 12.21
N ASP A 47 -3.93 -11.57 12.03
CA ASP A 47 -4.33 -11.01 10.73
C ASP A 47 -3.46 -9.83 10.27
N ASN A 48 -2.34 -9.54 10.95
CA ASN A 48 -1.53 -8.33 10.69
C ASN A 48 -1.03 -8.23 9.24
N GLN A 49 -0.67 -9.36 8.60
CA GLN A 49 -0.28 -9.36 7.18
C GLN A 49 -1.44 -8.96 6.26
N ARG A 50 -2.66 -9.46 6.51
CA ARG A 50 -3.85 -9.09 5.73
C ARG A 50 -4.21 -7.63 5.95
N LEU A 51 -4.12 -7.17 7.19
CA LEU A 51 -4.38 -5.78 7.55
C LEU A 51 -3.40 -4.82 6.85
N GLY A 52 -2.10 -5.12 6.90
CA GLY A 52 -1.08 -4.33 6.20
C GLY A 52 -1.29 -4.31 4.69
N ALA A 53 -1.63 -5.46 4.10
CA ALA A 53 -1.96 -5.56 2.68
C ALA A 53 -3.20 -4.71 2.30
N ARG A 54 -4.26 -4.75 3.12
CA ARG A 54 -5.46 -3.91 2.98
C ARG A 54 -5.11 -2.43 3.02
N ILE A 55 -4.33 -1.99 4.00
CA ILE A 55 -3.92 -0.59 4.14
C ILE A 55 -3.17 -0.14 2.88
N LEU A 56 -2.23 -0.95 2.37
CA LEU A 56 -1.47 -0.64 1.16
C LEU A 56 -2.37 -0.48 -0.07
N ILE A 57 -3.31 -1.42 -0.29
CA ILE A 57 -4.23 -1.38 -1.44
C ILE A 57 -5.13 -0.14 -1.36
N LEU A 58 -5.77 0.10 -0.22
CA LEU A 58 -6.68 1.23 -0.06
C LEU A 58 -5.95 2.57 -0.16
N THR A 59 -4.74 2.66 0.39
CA THR A 59 -3.89 3.85 0.27
C THR A 59 -3.49 4.09 -1.18
N ALA A 60 -3.05 3.04 -1.89
CA ALA A 60 -2.68 3.13 -3.30
C ALA A 60 -3.86 3.61 -4.15
N TYR A 61 -5.05 3.01 -3.98
CA TYR A 61 -6.26 3.40 -4.68
C TYR A 61 -6.65 4.85 -4.42
N TRP A 62 -6.75 5.25 -3.16
CA TRP A 62 -7.14 6.61 -2.81
C TRP A 62 -6.15 7.64 -3.37
N LEU A 63 -4.84 7.40 -3.25
CA LEU A 63 -3.81 8.28 -3.82
C LEU A 63 -3.85 8.33 -5.34
N ARG A 64 -4.12 7.21 -6.01
CA ARG A 64 -4.21 7.15 -7.49
C ARG A 64 -5.36 8.00 -8.01
N VAL A 65 -6.52 7.93 -7.35
CA VAL A 65 -7.71 8.70 -7.70
C VAL A 65 -7.49 10.21 -7.48
N ASN A 66 -6.89 10.59 -6.34
CA ASN A 66 -6.75 12.01 -5.98
C ASN A 66 -5.51 12.68 -6.56
N PHE A 67 -4.42 11.91 -6.77
CA PHE A 67 -3.13 12.42 -7.20
C PHE A 67 -2.54 11.53 -8.32
N PRO A 68 -3.14 11.52 -9.52
CA PRO A 68 -2.75 10.58 -10.58
C PRO A 68 -1.29 10.74 -11.06
N PHE A 69 -0.66 11.90 -10.84
CA PHE A 69 0.72 12.16 -11.22
C PHE A 69 1.74 11.32 -10.43
N ILE A 70 1.39 10.82 -9.22
CA ILE A 70 2.26 9.94 -8.42
C ILE A 70 2.07 8.44 -8.71
N TYR A 71 1.55 8.10 -9.90
CA TYR A 71 1.22 6.73 -10.30
C TYR A 71 2.35 5.71 -10.08
N ARG A 72 3.62 6.11 -10.27
CA ARG A 72 4.76 5.22 -10.06
C ARG A 72 4.89 4.76 -8.60
N PHE A 73 4.52 5.63 -7.66
CA PHE A 73 4.53 5.32 -6.23
C PHE A 73 3.31 4.46 -5.87
N THR A 74 2.12 4.85 -6.31
CA THR A 74 0.89 4.11 -6.02
C THR A 74 0.89 2.72 -6.65
N ASN A 75 1.49 2.54 -7.84
CA ASN A 75 1.69 1.23 -8.48
C ASN A 75 2.56 0.30 -7.64
N LYS A 76 3.59 0.84 -6.97
CA LYS A 76 4.46 0.06 -6.06
C LYS A 76 3.70 -0.36 -4.80
N LEU A 77 2.95 0.57 -4.20
CA LEU A 77 2.13 0.28 -3.03
C LEU A 77 1.09 -0.80 -3.34
N LEU A 78 0.38 -0.67 -4.47
CA LEU A 78 -0.62 -1.63 -4.91
C LEU A 78 0.01 -3.02 -5.11
N ALA A 79 1.13 -3.09 -5.84
CA ALA A 79 1.83 -4.35 -6.08
C ALA A 79 2.28 -5.03 -4.78
N GLN A 80 2.83 -4.27 -3.84
CA GLN A 80 3.22 -4.79 -2.52
C GLN A 80 2.00 -5.30 -1.73
N GLY A 81 0.90 -4.55 -1.75
CA GLY A 81 -0.36 -4.94 -1.11
C GLY A 81 -0.91 -6.24 -1.70
N MET A 82 -1.02 -6.32 -3.03
CA MET A 82 -1.49 -7.52 -3.74
C MET A 82 -0.63 -8.75 -3.44
N GLY A 83 0.69 -8.63 -3.56
CA GLY A 83 1.60 -9.75 -3.30
C GLY A 83 1.53 -10.25 -1.85
N THR A 84 1.36 -9.34 -0.89
CA THR A 84 1.18 -9.69 0.53
C THR A 84 -0.17 -10.37 0.76
N TYR A 85 -1.23 -9.91 0.08
CA TYR A 85 -2.54 -10.53 0.16
C TYR A 85 -2.58 -11.94 -0.43
N TRP A 86 -1.92 -12.17 -1.56
CA TRP A 86 -1.83 -13.49 -2.17
C TRP A 86 -1.20 -14.51 -1.22
N LYS A 87 -0.17 -14.12 -0.45
CA LYS A 87 0.41 -14.98 0.60
C LYS A 87 -0.57 -15.29 1.72
N ALA A 88 -1.35 -14.29 2.12
CA ALA A 88 -2.24 -14.41 3.26
C ALA A 88 -3.56 -15.15 2.93
N GLY A 89 -3.68 -15.79 1.76
CA GLY A 89 -4.86 -16.58 1.37
C GLY A 89 -5.89 -15.82 0.51
N GLY A 90 -5.51 -14.70 -0.10
CA GLY A 90 -6.34 -13.99 -1.08
C GLY A 90 -6.93 -12.66 -0.58
N VAL A 91 -7.32 -11.81 -1.54
CA VAL A 91 -7.81 -10.45 -1.30
C VAL A 91 -9.20 -10.50 -0.67
N SER A 92 -9.39 -9.81 0.46
CA SER A 92 -10.73 -9.66 1.08
C SER A 92 -11.72 -9.01 0.09
N PRO A 93 -13.02 -9.34 0.13
CA PRO A 93 -14.04 -8.72 -0.73
C PRO A 93 -13.96 -7.19 -0.77
N ASP A 94 -13.77 -6.55 0.38
CA ASP A 94 -13.71 -5.09 0.54
C ASP A 94 -12.56 -4.43 -0.24
N SER A 95 -11.43 -5.13 -0.36
CA SER A 95 -10.24 -4.61 -1.06
C SER A 95 -10.24 -4.96 -2.54
N ARG A 96 -11.04 -5.95 -2.94
CA ARG A 96 -11.07 -6.48 -4.31
C ARG A 96 -11.63 -5.45 -5.28
N SER A 97 -12.71 -4.76 -4.90
CA SER A 97 -13.30 -3.68 -5.70
C SER A 97 -12.30 -2.57 -5.99
N SER A 98 -11.50 -2.16 -5.00
CA SER A 98 -10.45 -1.14 -5.17
C SER A 98 -9.34 -1.61 -6.11
N VAL A 99 -8.93 -2.88 -6.04
CA VAL A 99 -7.94 -3.44 -6.98
C VAL A 99 -8.49 -3.46 -8.40
N ASP A 100 -9.71 -3.95 -8.57
CA ASP A 100 -10.34 -4.10 -9.89
C ASP A 100 -10.52 -2.73 -10.56
N LEU A 101 -11.01 -1.72 -9.82
CA LEU A 101 -11.10 -0.34 -10.28
C LEU A 101 -9.75 0.27 -10.59
N TYR A 102 -8.74 0.06 -9.74
CA TYR A 102 -7.39 0.56 -10.01
C TYR A 102 -6.86 -0.01 -11.33
N LEU A 103 -6.97 -1.32 -11.53
CA LEU A 103 -6.42 -2.01 -12.69
C LEU A 103 -7.20 -1.70 -13.98
N SER A 104 -8.50 -1.43 -13.91
CA SER A 104 -9.29 -1.03 -15.08
C SER A 104 -8.90 0.36 -15.59
N GLU A 105 -8.53 1.27 -14.69
CA GLU A 105 -8.06 2.63 -15.03
C GLU A 105 -6.55 2.69 -15.38
N THR A 106 -5.86 1.55 -15.30
CA THR A 106 -4.41 1.48 -15.54
C THR A 106 -4.11 0.93 -16.93
N ILE A 107 -3.24 1.60 -17.67
CA ILE A 107 -2.83 1.15 -19.00
C ILE A 107 -2.05 -0.17 -18.95
N LEU A 108 -2.12 -0.94 -20.04
CA LEU A 108 -1.61 -2.31 -20.08
C LEU A 108 -0.14 -2.48 -19.64
N PRO A 109 0.83 -1.63 -20.07
CA PRO A 109 2.22 -1.80 -19.64
C PRO A 109 2.40 -1.65 -18.12
N GLN A 110 1.66 -0.72 -17.51
CA GLN A 110 1.70 -0.52 -16.06
C GLN A 110 1.05 -1.69 -15.32
N ARG A 111 -0.01 -2.29 -15.87
CA ARG A 111 -0.62 -3.50 -15.29
C ARG A 111 0.35 -4.67 -15.26
N ILE A 112 1.11 -4.86 -16.33
CA ILE A 112 2.16 -5.89 -16.39
C ILE A 112 3.23 -5.60 -15.33
N GLU A 113 3.69 -4.36 -15.21
CA GLU A 113 4.66 -3.96 -14.19
C GLU A 113 4.15 -4.21 -12.76
N ILE A 114 2.93 -3.77 -12.45
CA ILE A 114 2.28 -3.97 -11.15
C ILE A 114 2.20 -5.46 -10.84
N THR A 115 1.74 -6.27 -11.80
CA THR A 115 1.57 -7.71 -11.62
C THR A 115 2.91 -8.40 -11.41
N GLY A 116 3.93 -8.08 -12.19
CA GLY A 116 5.29 -8.62 -12.02
C GLY A 116 5.89 -8.28 -10.65
N ARG A 117 5.71 -7.04 -10.17
CA ARG A 117 6.11 -6.64 -8.82
C ARG A 117 5.29 -7.37 -7.74
N ALA A 118 3.99 -7.56 -7.94
CA ALA A 118 3.14 -8.30 -7.01
C ALA A 118 3.59 -9.76 -6.89
N ILE A 119 3.94 -10.40 -8.01
CA ILE A 119 4.53 -11.75 -8.03
C ILE A 119 5.85 -11.76 -7.27
N TYR A 120 6.74 -10.80 -7.52
CA TYR A 120 7.99 -10.67 -6.75
C TYR A 120 7.72 -10.56 -5.24
N HIS A 121 6.79 -9.70 -4.82
CA HIS A 121 6.42 -9.57 -3.42
C HIS A 121 5.79 -10.84 -2.86
N TYR A 122 5.02 -11.58 -3.66
CA TYR A 122 4.49 -12.89 -3.31
C TYR A 122 5.59 -13.96 -3.13
N LEU A 123 6.65 -13.94 -3.94
CA LEU A 123 7.73 -14.92 -3.84
C LEU A 123 8.80 -14.56 -2.80
N LYS A 124 9.09 -13.26 -2.59
CA LYS A 124 10.22 -12.78 -1.77
C LYS A 124 10.23 -13.24 -0.30
N ALA A 125 9.12 -13.71 0.28
CA ALA A 125 9.16 -14.22 1.67
C ALA A 125 9.46 -15.73 1.77
N HIS A 126 9.91 -16.37 0.69
CA HIS A 126 10.40 -17.75 0.70
C HIS A 126 11.94 -17.87 0.61
N LEU A 127 12.66 -16.76 0.72
CA LEU A 127 14.12 -16.68 0.86
C LEU A 127 14.44 -15.88 2.13
#